data_AF-A0A5Q0H7T9-F1
#
_entry.id   AF-A0A5Q0H7T9-F1
#
_cell.length_a   1.000
_cell.length_b   1.000
_cell.length_c   1.000
_cell.angle_alpha   90.00
_cell.angle_beta   90.00
_cell.angle_gamma   90.00
#
_symmetry.space_group_name_H-M   'P 1'
#
loop_
_entity.id
_entity.type
_entity.pdbx_description
1 polymer ?
#
loop_
_entity_poly.entity_id
_entity_poly.type
_entity_poly.pdbx_seq_one_letter_code
_entity_poly.pdbx_strand_id
1 'polypeptide(L)'
;MALQPAPPRHLGRRWVARLVDWLLPLVLTSPLWLVGLGHLQHSAAFSAASVVDDSVLGLLTLRWGDAGDSAGAGLAEVWGTAVATVVAVVVAQVLVVAAYDFVAHAWLGRTLGKAITSLSVVPVDGSRRIGPARALTRSALTVLLPGAGWAVLIAGVLDLDVPLVLLGSALVVLSCVECLALRGPRCWHDRRAGTVVQPVDWAAKLAAVRDSGAWALAQRAPGRVLEQGLALRDRFGPGREGPRPPR
;
A
#
# COMPACT_ATOMS: atom_id res chain seq x y z
N MET A 1 0.17 -21.48 -38.31
CA MET A 1 -0.94 -20.61 -37.87
C MET A 1 -0.91 -20.59 -36.35
N ALA A 2 -0.30 -19.57 -35.73
CA ALA A 2 -0.17 -19.49 -34.28
C ALA A 2 -1.52 -19.10 -33.67
N LEU A 3 -2.09 -19.95 -32.81
CA LEU A 3 -3.30 -19.65 -32.05
C LEU A 3 -3.08 -18.34 -31.28
N GLN A 4 -3.82 -17.29 -31.65
CA GLN A 4 -3.82 -16.06 -30.85
C GLN A 4 -4.35 -16.40 -29.45
N PRO A 5 -3.59 -16.09 -28.38
CA PRO A 5 -4.08 -16.32 -27.03
C PRO A 5 -5.30 -15.43 -26.79
N ALA A 6 -6.40 -16.06 -26.36
CA ALA A 6 -7.63 -15.34 -26.03
C ALA A 6 -7.32 -14.17 -25.06
N PRO A 7 -7.98 -13.00 -25.23
CA PRO A 7 -7.76 -11.88 -24.35
C PRO A 7 -8.03 -12.29 -22.90
N PRO A 8 -7.19 -11.85 -21.94
CA PRO A 8 -7.30 -12.28 -20.56
C PRO A 8 -8.65 -11.80 -19.98
N ARG A 9 -9.57 -12.75 -19.72
CA ARG A 9 -10.92 -12.54 -19.14
C ARG A 9 -10.93 -11.93 -17.73
N HIS A 10 -9.81 -11.37 -17.26
CA HIS A 10 -9.58 -10.94 -15.88
C HIS A 10 -9.02 -9.52 -15.75
N LEU A 11 -8.97 -8.73 -16.83
CA LEU A 11 -8.52 -7.33 -16.79
C LEU A 11 -9.35 -6.51 -15.79
N GLY A 12 -10.68 -6.64 -15.81
CA GLY A 12 -11.57 -5.93 -14.87
C GLY A 12 -11.27 -6.25 -13.40
N ARG A 13 -11.04 -7.53 -13.05
CA ARG A 13 -10.66 -7.93 -11.68
C ARG A 13 -9.33 -7.33 -11.25
N ARG A 14 -8.35 -7.24 -12.15
CA ARG A 14 -7.06 -6.61 -11.87
C ARG A 14 -7.21 -5.11 -11.59
N TRP A 15 -8.06 -4.42 -12.35
CA TRP A 15 -8.35 -3.00 -12.13
C TRP A 15 -9.10 -2.76 -10.82
N VAL A 16 -10.11 -3.58 -10.49
CA VAL A 16 -10.82 -3.48 -9.21
C VAL A 16 -9.88 -3.75 -8.03
N ALA A 17 -9.02 -4.77 -8.11
CA ALA A 17 -8.03 -5.05 -7.09
C ALA A 17 -7.12 -3.84 -6.85
N ARG A 18 -6.67 -3.23 -7.94
CA ARG A 18 -5.84 -2.03 -7.90
C ARG A 18 -6.60 -0.87 -7.29
N LEU A 19 -7.83 -0.60 -7.70
CA LEU A 19 -8.64 0.49 -7.13
C LEU A 19 -8.79 0.33 -5.60
N VAL A 20 -9.09 -0.87 -5.11
CA VAL A 20 -9.16 -1.15 -3.67
C VAL A 20 -7.82 -0.92 -2.99
N ASP A 21 -6.73 -1.40 -3.59
CA ASP A 21 -5.37 -1.20 -3.09
C ASP A 21 -4.93 0.28 -3.13
N TRP A 22 -5.61 1.16 -3.88
CA TRP A 22 -5.37 2.61 -3.91
C TRP A 22 -6.23 3.37 -2.90
N LEU A 23 -7.49 2.98 -2.75
CA LEU A 23 -8.41 3.60 -1.80
C LEU A 23 -8.00 3.34 -0.34
N LEU A 24 -7.53 2.12 -0.04
CA LEU A 24 -7.13 1.76 1.32
C LEU A 24 -6.00 2.66 1.86
N PRO A 25 -4.87 2.83 1.15
CA PRO A 25 -3.85 3.77 1.60
C PRO A 25 -4.34 5.21 1.66
N LEU A 26 -5.19 5.67 0.74
CA LEU A 26 -5.73 7.03 0.75
C LEU A 26 -6.55 7.30 2.01
N VAL A 27 -7.38 6.33 2.43
CA VAL A 27 -8.10 6.40 3.71
C VAL A 27 -7.11 6.38 4.88
N LEU A 28 -6.12 5.49 4.84
CA LEU A 28 -5.13 5.33 5.92
C LEU A 28 -4.23 6.57 6.08
N THR A 29 -3.92 7.28 5.00
CA THR A 29 -3.06 8.46 4.99
C THR A 29 -3.85 9.76 5.10
N SER A 30 -5.19 9.71 5.15
CA SER A 30 -6.02 10.90 5.36
C SER A 30 -5.68 11.70 6.63
N PRO A 31 -5.27 11.10 7.77
CA PRO A 31 -4.83 11.88 8.93
C PRO A 31 -3.56 12.71 8.66
N LEU A 32 -2.67 12.25 7.77
CA LEU A 32 -1.47 13.03 7.39
C LEU A 32 -1.86 14.32 6.66
N TRP A 33 -2.91 14.28 5.85
CA TRP A 33 -3.44 15.48 5.20
C TRP A 33 -4.06 16.47 6.18
N LEU A 34 -4.74 15.98 7.22
CA LEU A 34 -5.27 16.84 8.28
C LEU A 34 -4.15 17.53 9.07
N VAL A 35 -3.09 16.79 9.40
CA VAL A 35 -1.90 17.36 10.07
C VAL A 35 -1.20 18.38 9.16
N GLY A 36 -1.02 18.06 7.88
CA GLY A 36 -0.46 18.99 6.90
C GLY A 36 -1.28 20.26 6.79
N LEU A 37 -2.61 20.16 6.68
CA LEU A 37 -3.51 21.31 6.64
C LEU A 37 -3.43 22.17 7.91
N GLY A 38 -3.38 21.54 9.09
CA GLY A 38 -3.20 22.26 10.35
C GLY A 38 -1.88 23.01 10.42
N HIS A 39 -0.79 22.41 9.91
CA HIS A 39 0.50 23.08 9.80
C HIS A 39 0.43 24.29 8.85
N LEU A 40 -0.20 24.15 7.68
CA LEU A 40 -0.38 25.25 6.74
C LEU A 40 -1.19 26.40 7.33
N GLN A 41 -2.29 26.10 8.03
CA GLN A 41 -3.11 27.11 8.69
C GLN A 41 -2.32 27.86 9.76
N HIS A 42 -1.50 27.15 10.54
CA HIS A 42 -0.67 27.75 11.57
C HIS A 42 0.42 28.66 10.97
N SER A 43 1.15 28.17 9.96
CA SER A 43 2.19 28.93 9.28
C SER A 43 1.62 30.17 8.57
N ALA A 44 0.49 30.03 7.88
CA ALA A 44 -0.17 31.15 7.23
C ALA A 44 -0.66 32.21 8.23
N ALA A 45 -1.20 31.80 9.38
CA ALA A 45 -1.63 32.73 10.43
C ALA A 45 -0.46 33.52 11.03
N PHE A 46 0.68 32.85 11.26
CA PHE A 46 1.88 33.48 11.79
C PHE A 46 2.48 34.49 10.81
N SER A 47 2.63 34.10 9.54
CA SER A 47 3.17 34.99 8.49
C SER A 47 2.21 36.14 8.15
N ALA A 48 0.90 35.94 8.21
CA ALA A 48 -0.06 37.03 8.03
C ALA A 48 0.07 38.08 9.13
N ALA A 49 0.29 37.66 10.39
CA ALA A 49 0.51 38.58 11.49
C ALA A 49 1.80 39.41 11.30
N SER A 50 2.91 38.78 10.90
CA SER A 50 4.18 39.50 10.69
C SER A 50 4.12 40.46 9.49
N VAL A 51 3.49 40.06 8.38
CA VAL A 51 3.34 40.92 7.21
C VAL A 51 2.47 42.15 7.51
N VAL A 52 1.42 42.00 8.33
CA VAL A 52 0.59 43.15 8.75
C VAL A 52 1.39 44.11 9.61
N ASP A 53 2.16 43.62 10.58
CA ASP A 53 2.99 44.47 11.44
C ASP A 53 4.04 45.26 10.64
N ASP A 54 4.75 44.59 9.73
CA ASP A 54 5.78 45.21 8.89
C ASP A 54 5.18 46.21 7.88
N SER A 55 4.01 45.89 7.31
CA SER A 55 3.31 46.79 6.38
C SER A 55 2.78 48.04 7.08
N VAL A 56 2.25 47.90 8.30
CA VAL A 56 1.76 49.04 9.11
C VAL A 56 2.92 49.96 9.46
N LEU A 57 4.08 49.42 9.85
CA LEU A 57 5.29 50.22 10.10
C LEU A 57 5.82 50.90 8.84
N GLY A 58 5.81 50.22 7.69
CA GLY A 58 6.19 50.80 6.40
C GLY A 58 5.29 51.95 5.97
N LEU A 59 3.97 51.82 6.18
CA LEU A 59 2.98 52.87 5.92
C LEU A 59 3.18 54.09 6.83
N LEU A 60 3.37 53.86 8.13
CA LEU A 60 3.60 54.93 9.11
C LEU A 60 4.92 55.67 8.86
N THR A 61 5.92 55.00 8.28
CA THR A 61 7.23 55.60 7.95
C THR A 61 7.32 56.13 6.51
N LEU A 62 6.22 56.13 5.75
CA LEU A 62 6.13 56.59 4.36
C LEU A 62 7.07 55.84 3.39
N ARG A 63 7.44 54.59 3.71
CA ARG A 63 8.31 53.72 2.90
C ARG A 63 7.48 52.71 2.11
N TRP A 64 6.79 53.20 1.10
CA TRP A 64 5.85 52.41 0.29
C TRP A 64 6.51 51.30 -0.54
N GLY A 65 7.75 51.50 -1.00
CA GLY A 65 8.52 50.46 -1.72
C GLY A 65 8.88 49.28 -0.83
N ASP A 66 9.41 49.56 0.36
CA ASP A 66 9.82 48.56 1.35
C ASP A 66 8.64 47.67 1.80
N ALA A 67 7.42 48.24 1.90
CA ALA A 67 6.20 47.51 2.26
C ALA A 67 5.73 46.53 1.18
N GLY A 68 5.95 46.83 -0.10
CA GLY A 68 5.61 45.93 -1.21
C GLY A 68 6.57 44.74 -1.29
N ASP A 69 7.87 45.01 -1.14
CA ASP A 69 8.90 43.98 -1.18
C ASP A 69 8.80 43.02 0.03
N SER A 70 8.49 43.54 1.23
CA SER A 70 8.28 42.71 2.42
C SER A 70 7.04 41.82 2.30
N ALA A 71 5.93 42.33 1.78
CA ALA A 71 4.73 41.54 1.52
C ALA A 71 4.99 40.43 0.48
N GLY A 72 5.75 40.74 -0.58
CA GLY A 72 6.17 39.76 -1.57
C GLY A 72 7.05 38.65 -0.99
N ALA A 73 8.02 39.01 -0.15
CA ALA A 73 8.90 38.05 0.52
C ALA A 73 8.13 37.13 1.48
N GLY A 74 7.21 37.70 2.28
CA GLY A 74 6.35 36.92 3.18
C GLY A 74 5.43 35.94 2.44
N LEU A 75 4.85 36.38 1.32
CA LEU A 75 4.04 35.49 0.46
C LEU A 75 4.87 34.36 -0.15
N ALA A 76 6.08 34.65 -0.61
CA ALA A 76 6.99 33.64 -1.15
C ALA A 76 7.39 32.60 -0.09
N GLU A 77 7.63 33.02 1.15
CA GLU A 77 7.93 32.14 2.28
C GLU A 77 6.75 31.22 2.64
N VAL A 78 5.54 31.78 2.75
CA VAL A 78 4.32 31.00 3.00
C VAL A 78 4.07 30.00 1.88
N TRP A 79 4.23 30.43 0.62
CA TRP A 79 4.07 29.56 -0.53
C TRP A 79 5.10 28.42 -0.52
N GLY A 80 6.38 28.74 -0.31
CA GLY A 80 7.44 27.73 -0.22
C GLY A 80 7.18 26.71 0.89
N THR A 81 6.70 27.17 2.05
CA THR A 81 6.28 26.30 3.17
C THR A 81 5.09 25.43 2.76
N ALA A 82 4.14 25.99 2.00
CA ALA A 82 2.99 25.26 1.50
C ALA A 82 3.39 24.14 0.52
N VAL A 83 4.23 24.46 -0.45
CA VAL A 83 4.76 23.47 -1.40
C VAL A 83 5.52 22.37 -0.67
N ALA A 84 6.46 22.74 0.22
CA ALA A 84 7.25 21.78 0.98
C ALA A 84 6.37 20.84 1.81
N THR A 85 5.33 21.36 2.46
CA THR A 85 4.39 20.57 3.27
C THR A 85 3.58 19.61 2.39
N VAL A 86 3.03 20.08 1.27
CA VAL A 86 2.26 19.24 0.35
C VAL A 86 3.13 18.12 -0.22
N VAL A 87 4.34 18.43 -0.67
CA VAL A 87 5.30 17.45 -1.19
C VAL A 87 5.68 16.45 -0.10
N ALA A 88 5.95 16.89 1.13
CA ALA A 88 6.28 16.00 2.24
C ALA A 88 5.13 15.04 2.57
N VAL A 89 3.88 15.52 2.60
CA VAL A 89 2.70 14.67 2.82
C VAL A 89 2.53 13.64 1.71
N VAL A 90 2.72 14.04 0.44
CA VAL A 90 2.66 13.12 -0.71
C VAL A 90 3.76 12.06 -0.62
N VAL A 91 5.00 12.45 -0.32
CA VAL A 91 6.12 11.51 -0.14
C VAL A 91 5.84 10.55 1.00
N ALA A 92 5.39 11.04 2.15
CA ALA A 92 5.04 10.19 3.29
C ALA A 92 3.93 9.18 2.91
N GLN A 93 2.88 9.63 2.21
CA GLN A 93 1.83 8.76 1.69
C GLN A 93 2.39 7.67 0.76
N VAL A 94 3.25 8.03 -0.19
CA VAL A 94 3.89 7.07 -1.11
C VAL A 94 4.71 6.03 -0.34
N LEU A 95 5.46 6.44 0.67
CA LEU A 95 6.26 5.54 1.52
C LEU A 95 5.36 4.58 2.32
N VAL A 96 4.27 5.07 2.90
CA VAL A 96 3.29 4.23 3.62
C VAL A 96 2.67 3.20 2.68
N VAL A 97 2.27 3.60 1.47
CA VAL A 97 1.71 2.69 0.46
C VAL A 97 2.76 1.64 0.05
N ALA A 98 4.01 2.05 -0.16
CA ALA A 98 5.09 1.15 -0.57
C ALA A 98 5.44 0.15 0.52
N ALA A 99 5.45 0.58 1.78
CA ALA A 99 5.63 -0.28 2.95
C ALA A 99 4.48 -1.29 3.06
N TYR A 100 3.23 -0.84 2.89
CA TYR A 100 2.05 -1.73 2.84
C TYR A 100 2.17 -2.77 1.73
N ASP A 101 2.48 -2.37 0.50
CA ASP A 101 2.60 -3.28 -0.64
C ASP A 101 3.73 -4.29 -0.42
N PHE A 102 4.88 -3.83 0.09
CA PHE A 102 6.02 -4.67 0.41
C PHE A 102 5.66 -5.72 1.47
N VAL A 103 5.12 -5.28 2.62
CA VAL A 103 4.75 -6.18 3.73
C VAL A 103 3.67 -7.18 3.30
N ALA A 104 2.64 -6.71 2.57
CA ALA A 104 1.58 -7.56 2.08
C ALA A 104 2.11 -8.66 1.13
N HIS A 105 3.02 -8.32 0.22
CA HIS A 105 3.62 -9.32 -0.68
C HIS A 105 4.63 -10.23 0.02
N ALA A 106 5.46 -9.69 0.91
CA ALA A 106 6.49 -10.45 1.62
C ALA A 106 5.89 -11.45 2.61
N TRP A 107 4.82 -11.07 3.33
CA TRP A 107 4.26 -11.89 4.41
C TRP A 107 3.04 -12.70 3.97
N LEU A 108 2.12 -12.07 3.22
CA LEU A 108 0.84 -12.68 2.86
C LEU A 108 0.82 -13.22 1.43
N GLY A 109 1.78 -12.82 0.59
CA GLY A 109 1.81 -13.14 -0.85
C GLY A 109 0.72 -12.43 -1.67
N ARG A 110 -0.05 -11.53 -1.05
CA ARG A 110 -1.18 -10.82 -1.66
C ARG A 110 -1.53 -9.55 -0.88
N THR A 111 -1.98 -8.53 -1.61
CA THR A 111 -2.62 -7.32 -1.06
C THR A 111 -4.10 -7.58 -0.76
N LEU A 112 -4.74 -6.68 0.00
CA LEU A 112 -6.15 -6.82 0.36
C LEU A 112 -7.07 -6.80 -0.87
N GLY A 113 -6.82 -5.90 -1.82
CA GLY A 113 -7.57 -5.84 -3.08
C GLY A 113 -7.41 -7.12 -3.90
N LYS A 114 -6.21 -7.71 -3.93
CA LYS A 114 -5.98 -9.02 -4.56
C LYS A 114 -6.69 -10.15 -3.81
N ALA A 115 -6.73 -10.09 -2.48
CA ALA A 115 -7.47 -11.08 -1.68
C ALA A 115 -8.98 -11.05 -2.00
N ILE A 116 -9.58 -9.86 -2.06
CA ILE A 116 -11.01 -9.65 -2.36
C ILE A 116 -11.36 -10.12 -3.78
N THR A 117 -10.48 -9.87 -4.74
CA THR A 117 -10.69 -10.25 -6.16
C THR A 117 -10.24 -11.66 -6.51
N SER A 118 -9.84 -12.45 -5.50
CA SER A 118 -9.31 -13.81 -5.68
C SER A 118 -8.13 -13.87 -6.65
N LEU A 119 -7.22 -12.91 -6.54
CA LEU A 119 -5.95 -12.88 -7.26
C LEU A 119 -4.81 -13.24 -6.30
N SER A 120 -3.83 -14.00 -6.78
CA SER A 120 -2.60 -14.28 -6.05
C SER A 120 -1.40 -13.93 -6.91
N VAL A 121 -0.36 -13.40 -6.28
CA VAL A 121 0.93 -13.22 -6.92
C VAL A 121 1.78 -14.43 -6.60
N VAL A 122 2.30 -15.09 -7.63
CA VAL A 122 3.11 -16.29 -7.49
C VAL A 122 4.45 -16.05 -8.18
N PRO A 123 5.58 -16.47 -7.57
CA PRO A 123 6.88 -16.43 -8.23
C PRO A 123 6.93 -17.42 -9.39
N VAL A 124 7.59 -17.02 -10.48
CA VAL A 124 7.65 -17.84 -11.71
C VAL A 124 8.44 -19.13 -11.51
N ASP A 125 9.38 -19.15 -10.57
CA ASP A 125 10.24 -20.31 -10.30
C ASP A 125 9.52 -21.43 -9.50
N GLY A 126 8.23 -21.25 -9.19
CA GLY A 126 7.43 -22.25 -8.47
C GLY A 126 7.64 -22.27 -6.95
N SER A 127 8.42 -21.34 -6.38
CA SER A 127 8.59 -21.24 -4.93
C SER A 127 7.26 -20.91 -4.23
N ARG A 128 7.09 -21.38 -2.99
CA ARG A 128 5.84 -21.15 -2.24
C ARG A 128 5.56 -19.69 -1.90
N ARG A 129 6.61 -18.86 -1.79
CA ARG A 129 6.50 -17.45 -1.38
C ARG A 129 7.42 -16.56 -2.21
N ILE A 130 7.03 -15.29 -2.32
CA ILE A 130 7.83 -14.23 -2.93
C ILE A 130 8.91 -13.83 -1.91
N GLY A 131 10.18 -13.97 -2.28
CA GLY A 131 11.28 -13.51 -1.43
C GLY A 131 11.25 -11.99 -1.23
N PRO A 132 11.81 -11.47 -0.12
CA PRO A 132 11.74 -10.05 0.22
C PRO A 132 12.34 -9.16 -0.86
N ALA A 133 13.46 -9.57 -1.49
CA ALA A 133 14.05 -8.82 -2.60
C ALA A 133 13.08 -8.62 -3.77
N ARG A 134 12.32 -9.66 -4.16
CA ARG A 134 11.33 -9.56 -5.25
C ARG A 134 10.12 -8.72 -4.85
N ALA A 135 9.68 -8.82 -3.60
CA ALA A 135 8.62 -7.97 -3.06
C ALA A 135 9.06 -6.50 -3.08
N LEU A 136 10.30 -6.20 -2.70
CA LEU A 136 10.86 -4.85 -2.73
C LEU A 136 10.97 -4.31 -4.16
N THR A 137 11.55 -5.08 -5.09
CA THR A 137 11.62 -4.69 -6.51
C THR A 137 10.22 -4.41 -7.06
N ARG A 138 9.24 -5.25 -6.72
CA ARG A 138 7.86 -5.04 -7.14
C ARG A 138 7.30 -3.73 -6.59
N SER A 139 7.36 -3.53 -5.27
CA SER A 139 6.86 -2.31 -4.61
C SER A 139 7.53 -1.05 -5.16
N ALA A 140 8.85 -1.12 -5.41
CA ALA A 140 9.58 -0.02 -6.03
C ALA A 140 9.06 0.35 -7.42
N LEU A 141 8.81 -0.64 -8.28
CA LEU A 141 8.33 -0.40 -9.64
C LEU A 141 6.85 0.00 -9.69
N THR A 142 6.01 -0.57 -8.83
CA THR A 142 4.55 -0.35 -8.90
C THR A 142 4.04 0.77 -8.01
N VAL A 143 4.80 1.18 -7.00
CA VAL A 143 4.40 2.20 -6.02
C VAL A 143 5.40 3.35 -5.98
N LEU A 144 6.68 3.08 -5.69
CA LEU A 144 7.66 4.16 -5.47
C LEU A 144 7.92 4.96 -6.75
N LEU A 145 8.13 4.31 -7.89
CA LEU A 145 8.40 4.99 -9.16
C LEU A 145 7.23 5.90 -9.60
N PRO A 146 5.98 5.41 -9.71
CA PRO A 146 4.84 6.29 -10.00
C PRO A 146 4.60 7.33 -8.91
N GLY A 147 4.74 6.96 -7.64
CA GLY A 147 4.54 7.87 -6.51
C GLY A 147 5.55 9.02 -6.51
N ALA A 148 6.82 8.75 -6.80
CA ALA A 148 7.85 9.76 -6.99
C ALA A 148 7.56 10.64 -8.20
N GLY A 149 7.10 10.05 -9.32
CA GLY A 149 6.65 10.81 -10.48
C GLY A 149 5.54 11.82 -10.13
N TRP A 150 4.54 11.41 -9.36
CA TRP A 150 3.49 12.31 -8.86
C TRP A 150 4.02 13.39 -7.91
N ALA A 151 4.89 13.03 -6.96
CA ALA A 151 5.47 14.01 -6.03
C ALA A 151 6.27 15.09 -6.76
N VAL A 152 7.11 14.67 -7.72
CA VAL A 152 7.91 15.57 -8.58
C VAL A 152 7.00 16.45 -9.45
N LEU A 153 5.95 15.87 -10.04
CA LEU A 153 4.99 16.62 -10.85
C LEU A 153 4.26 17.68 -10.03
N ILE A 154 3.77 17.33 -8.84
CA ILE A 154 3.08 18.26 -7.94
C ILE A 154 4.04 19.39 -7.53
N ALA A 155 5.28 19.06 -7.13
CA ALA A 155 6.29 20.07 -6.80
C ALA A 155 6.53 21.03 -7.97
N GLY A 156 6.80 20.50 -9.17
CA GLY A 156 7.03 21.32 -10.36
C GLY A 156 5.84 22.20 -10.75
N VAL A 157 4.60 21.70 -10.61
CA VAL A 157 3.40 22.50 -10.87
C VAL A 157 3.23 23.63 -9.85
N LEU A 158 3.48 23.35 -8.56
CA LEU A 158 3.35 24.34 -7.50
C LEU A 158 4.46 25.42 -7.56
N ASP A 159 5.67 25.03 -7.95
CA ASP A 159 6.81 25.94 -8.12
C ASP A 159 6.87 26.58 -9.52
N LEU A 160 5.96 26.22 -10.42
CA LEU A 160 5.96 26.63 -11.83
C LEU A 160 7.28 26.27 -12.58
N ASP A 161 7.96 25.23 -12.12
CA ASP A 161 9.23 24.74 -12.67
C ASP A 161 8.96 23.74 -13.83
N VAL A 162 9.15 24.23 -15.06
CA VAL A 162 8.90 23.46 -16.28
C VAL A 162 9.76 22.17 -16.35
N PRO A 163 11.08 22.19 -16.11
CA PRO A 163 11.88 20.97 -16.01
C PRO A 163 11.31 19.91 -15.05
N LEU A 164 10.90 20.29 -13.83
CA LEU A 164 10.30 19.38 -12.85
C LEU A 164 8.96 18.82 -13.36
N VAL A 165 8.12 19.65 -13.98
CA VAL A 165 6.85 19.21 -14.59
C VAL A 165 7.10 18.17 -15.68
N LEU A 166 8.06 18.40 -16.56
CA LEU A 166 8.40 17.46 -17.63
C LEU A 166 8.94 16.14 -17.09
N LEU A 167 9.83 16.19 -16.09
CA LEU A 167 10.37 15.01 -15.43
C LEU A 167 9.27 14.20 -14.73
N GLY A 168 8.43 14.85 -13.92
CA GLY A 168 7.32 14.21 -13.23
C GLY A 168 6.33 13.58 -14.20
N SER A 169 5.97 14.30 -15.26
CA SER A 169 5.09 13.81 -16.33
C SER A 169 5.69 12.58 -17.03
N ALA A 170 6.97 12.62 -17.37
CA ALA A 170 7.66 11.50 -18.01
C ALA A 170 7.65 10.25 -17.12
N LEU A 171 7.88 10.40 -15.81
CA LEU A 171 7.84 9.30 -14.84
C LEU A 171 6.42 8.70 -14.71
N VAL A 172 5.38 9.55 -14.65
CA VAL A 172 3.98 9.10 -14.58
C VAL A 172 3.58 8.36 -15.86
N VAL A 173 3.91 8.92 -17.03
CA VAL A 173 3.63 8.29 -18.33
C VAL A 173 4.36 6.96 -18.45
N LEU A 174 5.65 6.90 -18.08
CA LEU A 174 6.42 5.66 -18.09
C LEU A 174 5.77 4.60 -17.22
N SER A 175 5.29 4.96 -16.02
CA SER A 175 4.59 4.02 -15.15
C SER A 175 3.27 3.51 -15.75
N CYS A 176 2.50 4.38 -16.40
CA CYS A 176 1.29 3.99 -17.14
C CYS A 176 1.61 3.02 -18.28
N VAL A 177 2.63 3.34 -19.09
CA VAL A 177 3.09 2.48 -20.19
C VAL A 177 3.57 1.12 -19.66
N GLU A 178 4.31 1.08 -18.56
CA GLU A 178 4.75 -0.16 -17.92
C GLU A 178 3.57 -1.03 -17.44
N CYS A 179 2.50 -0.38 -16.98
CA CYS A 179 1.27 -1.07 -16.57
C CYS A 179 0.52 -1.66 -17.76
N LEU A 180 0.57 -1.00 -18.92
CA LEU A 180 -0.10 -1.42 -20.15
C LEU A 180 0.75 -2.38 -21.00
N ALA A 181 2.06 -2.44 -20.79
CA ALA A 181 3.01 -3.28 -21.52
C ALA A 181 2.91 -4.79 -21.17
N LEU A 182 1.74 -5.35 -21.45
CA LEU A 182 1.42 -6.77 -21.34
C LEU A 182 2.19 -7.56 -22.40
N ARG A 183 2.88 -8.63 -21.96
CA ARG A 183 3.39 -9.68 -22.85
C ARG A 183 2.91 -11.03 -22.31
N GLY A 184 1.90 -11.60 -22.95
CA GLY A 184 1.19 -12.78 -22.45
C GLY A 184 0.47 -12.48 -21.12
N PRO A 185 0.60 -13.33 -20.08
CA PRO A 185 -0.12 -13.14 -18.81
C PRO A 185 0.51 -12.10 -17.87
N ARG A 186 1.73 -11.60 -18.19
CA ARG A 186 2.58 -10.79 -17.28
C ARG A 186 2.72 -9.33 -17.72
N CYS A 187 2.57 -8.40 -16.77
CA CYS A 187 2.94 -7.00 -16.94
C CYS A 187 4.47 -6.82 -16.93
N TRP A 188 4.97 -5.64 -17.31
CA TRP A 188 6.43 -5.38 -17.31
C TRP A 188 7.06 -5.53 -15.91
N HIS A 189 6.44 -4.94 -14.89
CA HIS A 189 6.91 -5.05 -13.51
C HIS A 189 6.85 -6.49 -12.98
N ASP A 190 5.86 -7.28 -13.39
CA ASP A 190 5.77 -8.71 -13.06
C ASP A 190 6.98 -9.47 -13.62
N ARG A 191 7.38 -9.18 -14.87
CA ARG A 191 8.55 -9.80 -15.51
C ARG A 191 9.85 -9.41 -14.79
N ARG A 192 10.01 -8.13 -14.47
CA ARG A 192 11.20 -7.62 -13.74
C ARG A 192 11.30 -8.21 -12.33
N ALA A 193 10.18 -8.39 -11.64
CA ALA A 193 10.13 -8.98 -10.32
C ALA A 193 10.13 -10.53 -10.32
N GLY A 194 10.09 -11.19 -11.48
CA GLY A 194 10.00 -12.65 -11.58
C GLY A 194 8.71 -13.22 -10.99
N THR A 195 7.59 -12.51 -11.15
CA THR A 195 6.27 -12.86 -10.60
C THR A 195 5.20 -12.95 -11.70
N VAL A 196 4.06 -13.55 -11.36
CA VAL A 196 2.87 -13.58 -12.20
C VAL A 196 1.61 -13.44 -11.33
N VAL A 197 0.62 -12.70 -11.83
CA VAL A 197 -0.70 -12.58 -11.19
C VAL A 197 -1.65 -13.60 -11.80
N GLN A 198 -2.07 -14.56 -10.98
CA GLN A 198 -3.01 -15.61 -11.39
C GLN A 198 -4.31 -15.54 -10.58
N PRO A 199 -5.47 -15.83 -11.21
CA PRO A 199 -6.70 -16.04 -10.47
C PRO A 199 -6.57 -17.28 -9.59
N VAL A 200 -7.07 -17.18 -8.36
CA VAL A 200 -7.24 -18.31 -7.45
C VAL A 200 -8.64 -18.86 -7.65
N ASP A 201 -8.73 -20.10 -8.13
CA ASP A 201 -9.97 -20.84 -8.07
C ASP A 201 -10.10 -21.47 -6.67
N TRP A 202 -10.86 -20.81 -5.81
CA TRP A 202 -11.10 -21.29 -4.45
C TRP A 202 -11.87 -22.61 -4.43
N ALA A 203 -12.73 -22.89 -5.40
CA ALA A 203 -13.45 -24.15 -5.47
C ALA A 203 -12.49 -25.30 -5.77
N ALA A 204 -11.61 -25.13 -6.76
CA ALA A 204 -10.55 -26.10 -7.04
C ALA A 204 -9.59 -26.28 -5.85
N LYS A 205 -9.23 -25.19 -5.17
CA LYS A 205 -8.35 -25.24 -4.00
C LYS A 205 -9.01 -25.93 -2.79
N LEU A 206 -10.30 -25.68 -2.56
CA LEU A 206 -11.09 -26.36 -1.53
C LEU A 206 -11.28 -27.84 -1.85
N ALA A 207 -11.54 -28.20 -3.12
CA ALA A 207 -11.60 -29.58 -3.57
C ALA A 207 -10.25 -30.28 -3.31
N ALA A 208 -9.13 -29.69 -3.73
CA ALA A 208 -7.80 -30.24 -3.46
C ALA A 208 -7.48 -30.39 -1.97
N VAL A 209 -7.96 -29.48 -1.11
CA VAL A 209 -7.83 -29.63 0.35
C VAL A 209 -8.71 -30.76 0.87
N ARG A 210 -9.96 -30.86 0.42
CA ARG A 210 -10.87 -31.95 0.80
C ARG A 210 -10.34 -33.32 0.38
N ASP A 211 -9.73 -33.39 -0.79
CA ASP A 211 -9.16 -34.60 -1.37
C ASP A 211 -7.76 -34.90 -0.79
N SER A 212 -7.18 -33.96 -0.04
CA SER A 212 -5.91 -34.20 0.63
C SER A 212 -6.09 -35.15 1.82
N GLY A 213 -5.16 -36.10 1.99
CA GLY A 213 -5.14 -37.02 3.11
C GLY A 213 -5.12 -36.32 4.48
N ALA A 214 -4.71 -35.05 4.55
CA ALA A 214 -4.77 -34.22 5.74
C ALA A 214 -6.21 -33.90 6.18
N TRP A 215 -7.14 -33.70 5.24
CA TRP A 215 -8.56 -33.50 5.55
C TRP A 215 -9.19 -34.82 6.04
N ALA A 216 -8.87 -35.94 5.41
CA ALA A 216 -9.29 -37.26 5.87
C ALA A 216 -8.72 -37.61 7.27
N LEU A 217 -7.48 -37.23 7.57
CA LEU A 217 -6.89 -37.36 8.90
C LEU A 217 -7.56 -36.42 9.92
N ALA A 218 -7.86 -35.18 9.55
CA ALA A 218 -8.55 -34.22 10.40
C ALA A 218 -9.99 -34.66 10.72
N GLN A 219 -10.68 -35.34 9.79
CA GLN A 219 -11.99 -35.93 10.03
C GLN A 219 -11.95 -37.20 10.89
N ARG A 220 -10.82 -37.92 10.94
CA ARG A 220 -10.61 -39.09 11.82
C ARG A 220 -10.08 -38.73 13.20
N ALA A 221 -9.53 -37.53 13.37
CA ALA A 221 -9.01 -37.01 14.64
C ALA A 221 -10.05 -36.78 15.77
N PRO A 222 -11.34 -36.44 15.53
CA PRO A 222 -12.29 -36.22 16.63
C PRO A 222 -12.50 -37.48 17.46
N GLY A 223 -12.52 -38.66 16.82
CA GLY A 223 -12.61 -39.95 17.52
C GLY A 223 -11.41 -40.21 18.41
N ARG A 224 -10.19 -39.92 17.92
CA ARG A 224 -8.95 -40.12 18.70
C ARG A 224 -8.78 -39.14 19.85
N VAL A 225 -9.21 -37.89 19.70
CA VAL A 225 -9.17 -36.90 20.79
C VAL A 225 -10.18 -37.25 21.88
N LEU A 226 -11.37 -37.75 21.50
CA LEU A 226 -12.36 -38.25 22.44
C LEU A 226 -11.87 -39.53 23.15
N GLU A 227 -11.30 -40.48 22.41
CA GLU A 227 -10.71 -41.72 22.98
C GLU A 227 -9.53 -41.42 23.91
N GLN A 228 -8.63 -40.49 23.53
CA GLN A 228 -7.54 -40.06 24.40
C GLN A 228 -8.06 -39.31 25.63
N GLY A 229 -9.10 -38.49 25.50
CA GLY A 229 -9.76 -37.84 26.62
C GLY A 229 -10.42 -38.83 27.58
N LEU A 230 -11.08 -39.86 27.05
CA LEU A 230 -11.66 -40.95 27.84
C LEU A 230 -10.58 -41.80 28.52
N ALA A 231 -9.51 -42.16 27.83
CA ALA A 231 -8.39 -42.91 28.40
C ALA A 231 -7.66 -42.12 29.49
N LEU A 232 -7.50 -40.80 29.34
CA LEU A 232 -6.96 -39.93 30.38
C LEU A 232 -7.92 -39.78 31.56
N ARG A 233 -9.23 -39.72 31.31
CA ARG A 233 -10.26 -39.72 32.37
C ARG A 233 -10.30 -41.04 33.13
N ASP A 234 -10.09 -42.18 32.48
CA ASP A 234 -10.04 -43.47 33.16
C ASP A 234 -8.74 -43.66 33.95
N ARG A 235 -7.64 -43.05 33.49
CA ARG A 235 -6.33 -43.10 34.14
C ARG A 235 -6.16 -42.11 35.31
N PHE A 236 -6.81 -40.95 35.23
CA PHE A 236 -6.63 -39.84 36.17
C PHE A 236 -7.95 -39.29 36.75
N GLY A 237 -9.09 -39.84 36.36
CA GLY A 237 -10.38 -39.49 36.93
C GLY A 237 -10.44 -39.89 38.41
N PRO A 238 -11.34 -39.26 39.18
CA PRO A 238 -11.43 -39.47 40.62
C PRO A 238 -11.62 -40.95 40.90
N GLY A 239 -10.59 -41.54 41.51
CA GLY A 239 -10.52 -42.98 41.77
C GLY A 239 -11.78 -43.45 42.45
N ARG A 240 -12.36 -44.55 41.96
CA ARG A 240 -13.37 -45.30 42.69
C ARG A 240 -12.87 -45.48 44.12
N GLU A 241 -13.62 -44.91 45.05
CA GLU A 241 -13.38 -44.96 46.49
C GLU A 241 -12.88 -46.36 46.88
N GLY A 242 -11.63 -46.42 47.34
CA GLY A 242 -11.07 -47.63 47.91
C GLY A 242 -11.89 -48.09 49.12
N PRO A 243 -11.89 -49.40 49.43
CA PRO A 243 -12.73 -49.94 50.48
C PRO A 243 -12.43 -49.27 51.81
N ARG A 244 -13.48 -48.74 52.47
CA ARG A 244 -13.36 -48.15 53.80
C ARG A 244 -12.78 -49.20 54.77
N PRO A 245 -11.77 -48.84 55.57
CA PRO A 245 -11.18 -49.80 56.51
C PRO A 245 -12.22 -50.22 57.56
N PRO A 246 -12.20 -51.51 57.98
CA PRO A 246 -13.07 -52.00 59.03
C PRO A 246 -12.71 -51.35 60.37
N ARG A 247 -13.75 -51.09 61.17
CA ARG A 247 -13.66 -50.53 62.52
C ARG A 247 -13.14 -51.55 63.53
#